data_AF-A0A6V8PY02-F1
#
_entry.id   AF-A0A6V8PY02-F1
#
_cell.length_a   1.000
_cell.length_b   1.000
_cell.length_c   1.000
_cell.angle_alpha   90.00
_cell.angle_beta   90.00
_cell.angle_gamma   90.00
#
_symmetry.space_group_name_H-M   'P 1'
#
loop_
_entity.id
_entity.type
_entity.pdbx_description
1 polymer ?
#
loop_
_entity_poly.entity_id
_entity_poly.type
_entity_poly.pdbx_seq_one_letter_code
_entity_poly.pdbx_strand_id
1 'polypeptide(L)'
;MGTLANYKRSKYLFRRYEGNPILTPAEWPYPANAVFNPAATEIAGETLLLVRVEDMRGFSHLTVARSKDGKTNWRIDPTPMVGPNSHVQEERWGIEDPRIVLLEEEQEYAITYVSFSKGGPLVSLMMTKDFHTFARLGPLLPPEDKDASLFPRRFKGRFALIHRPIIRGEAHIWISFSPDLKHWGDHQVLIPVRRGWWDCHPDFRTFNLN
;
A
#
# COMPACT_ATOMS: atom_id res chain seq x y z
N MET A 1 22.72 -41.33 5.01
CA MET A 1 21.95 -40.79 6.17
C MET A 1 22.54 -39.43 6.53
N GLY A 2 22.02 -38.36 5.92
CA GLY A 2 22.46 -36.99 6.19
C GLY A 2 21.64 -36.39 7.33
N THR A 3 22.30 -36.09 8.43
CA THR A 3 21.72 -35.65 9.70
C THR A 3 21.02 -34.29 9.56
N LEU A 4 19.77 -34.22 10.01
CA LEU A 4 18.85 -33.07 10.14
C LEU A 4 19.34 -31.98 11.12
N ALA A 5 20.64 -31.70 11.18
CA ALA A 5 21.26 -30.94 12.27
C ALA A 5 21.09 -29.40 12.19
N ASN A 6 20.51 -28.84 11.12
CA ASN A 6 20.39 -27.39 10.94
C ASN A 6 19.03 -26.78 11.31
N TYR A 7 18.04 -27.56 11.76
CA TYR A 7 16.76 -27.02 12.25
C TYR A 7 16.81 -26.60 13.73
N LYS A 8 17.90 -25.99 14.19
CA LYS A 8 17.90 -25.30 15.49
C LYS A 8 17.09 -24.01 15.37
N ARG A 9 15.80 -24.13 15.71
CA ARG A 9 14.86 -23.10 16.19
C ARG A 9 15.06 -21.70 15.62
N SER A 10 14.18 -21.33 14.68
CA SER A 10 13.74 -19.95 14.48
C SER A 10 13.50 -19.29 15.84
N LYS A 11 14.42 -18.41 16.27
CA LYS A 11 14.10 -17.34 17.19
C LYS A 11 13.42 -16.29 16.32
N TYR A 12 12.13 -16.06 16.53
CA TYR A 12 11.33 -15.12 15.73
C TYR A 12 12.08 -13.81 15.49
N LEU A 13 12.32 -13.45 14.22
CA LEU A 13 13.00 -12.19 13.83
C LEU A 13 12.15 -10.95 14.17
N PHE A 14 10.83 -11.12 14.25
CA PHE A 14 9.87 -10.08 14.59
C PHE A 14 9.07 -10.49 15.82
N ARG A 15 8.87 -9.54 16.74
CA ARG A 15 7.96 -9.69 17.88
C ARG A 15 6.66 -8.95 17.58
N ARG A 16 5.53 -9.65 17.61
CA ARG A 16 4.21 -9.03 17.51
C ARG A 16 3.94 -8.22 18.78
N TYR A 17 3.28 -7.09 18.64
CA TYR A 17 2.78 -6.35 19.78
C TYR A 17 1.69 -7.18 20.48
N GLU A 18 1.81 -7.34 21.80
CA GLU A 18 0.89 -8.18 22.58
C GLU A 18 -0.55 -7.62 22.59
N GLY A 19 -0.70 -6.30 22.37
CA GLY A 19 -2.00 -5.63 22.30
C GLY A 19 -2.64 -5.62 20.91
N ASN A 20 -2.21 -6.47 19.99
CA ASN A 20 -2.86 -6.59 18.69
C ASN A 20 -4.28 -7.20 18.81
N PRO A 21 -5.23 -6.80 17.93
CA PRO A 21 -5.10 -5.78 16.89
C PRO A 21 -5.07 -4.35 17.46
N ILE A 22 -4.26 -3.47 16.86
CA ILE A 22 -4.14 -2.06 17.31
C ILE A 22 -5.33 -1.17 16.91
N LEU A 23 -6.13 -1.63 15.94
CA LEU A 23 -7.30 -0.97 15.39
C LEU A 23 -8.30 -2.03 14.92
N THR A 24 -9.58 -1.81 15.18
CA THR A 24 -10.70 -2.66 14.79
C THR A 24 -11.83 -1.82 14.18
N PRO A 25 -12.71 -2.40 13.34
CA PRO A 25 -13.82 -1.64 12.74
C PRO A 25 -14.78 -1.03 13.77
N ALA A 26 -14.90 -1.61 14.96
CA ALA A 26 -15.79 -1.12 16.02
C ALA A 26 -15.35 0.22 16.63
N GLU A 27 -14.09 0.61 16.44
CA GLU A 27 -13.54 1.89 16.92
C GLU A 27 -13.84 3.05 15.97
N TRP A 28 -14.34 2.76 14.76
CA TRP A 28 -14.65 3.79 13.79
C TRP A 28 -15.93 4.56 14.19
N PRO A 29 -15.91 5.90 14.10
CA PRO A 29 -17.06 6.74 14.45
C PRO A 29 -18.20 6.70 13.41
N TYR A 30 -18.08 5.83 12.41
CA TYR A 30 -19.07 5.60 11.36
C TYR A 30 -19.00 4.14 10.88
N PRO A 31 -20.01 3.62 10.15
CA PRO A 31 -20.03 2.23 9.72
C PRO A 31 -18.82 1.85 8.85
N ALA A 32 -18.06 0.85 9.31
CA ALA A 32 -16.95 0.26 8.60
C ALA A 32 -17.12 -1.27 8.59
N ASN A 33 -16.97 -1.89 7.42
CA ASN A 33 -16.96 -3.35 7.30
C ASN A 33 -15.61 -3.91 7.77
N ALA A 34 -14.51 -3.29 7.31
CA ALA A 34 -13.15 -3.69 7.65
C ALA A 34 -12.20 -2.48 7.66
N VAL A 35 -11.16 -2.55 8.50
CA VAL A 35 -10.09 -1.54 8.59
C VAL A 35 -8.74 -2.24 8.59
N PHE A 36 -7.90 -1.93 7.59
CA PHE A 36 -6.68 -2.69 7.34
C PHE A 36 -5.74 -1.94 6.39
N ASN A 37 -4.60 -2.55 6.05
CA ASN A 37 -3.60 -2.07 5.09
C ASN A 37 -3.31 -0.56 5.14
N PRO A 38 -3.02 0.02 6.33
CA PRO A 38 -2.72 1.44 6.41
C PRO A 38 -1.35 1.76 5.81
N ALA A 39 -1.21 2.95 5.26
CA ALA A 39 0.09 3.60 5.17
C ALA A 39 0.48 4.14 6.55
N ALA A 40 1.77 4.24 6.84
CA ALA A 40 2.27 4.77 8.09
C ALA A 40 3.34 5.84 7.86
N THR A 41 3.34 6.90 8.67
CA THR A 41 4.41 7.89 8.76
C THR A 41 4.46 8.50 10.16
N GLU A 42 5.52 9.22 10.47
CA GLU A 42 5.54 10.14 11.60
C GLU A 42 5.22 11.56 11.13
N ILE A 43 4.42 12.31 11.89
CA ILE A 43 4.18 13.73 11.66
C ILE A 43 3.99 14.42 13.01
N ALA A 44 4.69 15.55 13.22
CA ALA A 44 4.62 16.33 14.46
C ALA A 44 4.83 15.50 15.75
N GLY A 45 5.69 14.48 15.71
CA GLY A 45 6.00 13.61 16.85
C GLY A 45 4.93 12.57 17.17
N GLU A 46 3.97 12.34 16.28
CA GLU A 46 2.98 11.28 16.39
C GLU A 46 3.09 10.30 15.22
N THR A 47 2.78 9.03 15.48
CA THR A 47 2.53 8.06 14.42
C THR A 47 1.18 8.36 13.78
N LEU A 48 1.19 8.54 12.47
CA LEU A 48 0.00 8.67 11.64
C LEU A 48 -0.17 7.41 10.81
N LEU A 49 -1.38 6.88 10.81
CA LEU A 49 -1.85 5.89 9.86
C LEU A 49 -2.86 6.51 8.91
N LEU A 50 -2.69 6.27 7.62
CA LEU A 50 -3.74 6.50 6.62
C LEU A 50 -4.35 5.14 6.30
N VAL A 51 -5.44 4.83 6.99
CA VAL A 51 -6.05 3.50 7.05
C VAL A 51 -6.98 3.30 5.88
N ARG A 52 -6.86 2.16 5.18
CA ARG A 52 -7.90 1.70 4.25
C ARG A 52 -9.10 1.21 5.07
N VAL A 53 -10.24 1.82 4.81
CA VAL A 53 -11.52 1.45 5.40
C VAL A 53 -12.41 0.98 4.27
N GLU A 54 -12.87 -0.27 4.37
CA GLU A 54 -13.90 -0.79 3.48
C GLU A 54 -15.27 -0.49 4.09
N ASP A 55 -16.14 0.17 3.33
CA ASP A 55 -17.50 0.48 3.75
C ASP A 55 -18.44 -0.74 3.63
N MET A 56 -19.67 -0.59 4.12
CA MET A 56 -20.68 -1.67 4.09
C MET A 56 -21.13 -2.09 2.68
N ARG A 57 -20.69 -1.38 1.63
CA ARG A 57 -20.95 -1.72 0.21
C ARG A 57 -19.76 -2.43 -0.43
N GLY A 58 -18.65 -2.55 0.28
CA GLY A 58 -17.39 -3.10 -0.25
C GLY A 58 -16.52 -2.07 -0.96
N PHE A 59 -16.83 -0.77 -0.89
CA PHE A 59 -15.99 0.28 -1.47
C PHE A 59 -15.04 0.84 -0.41
N SER A 60 -13.80 1.08 -0.81
CA SER A 60 -12.76 1.56 0.10
C SER A 60 -12.54 3.07 0.03
N HIS A 61 -12.27 3.66 1.18
CA HIS A 61 -11.79 5.04 1.35
C HIS A 61 -10.65 5.06 2.39
N LEU A 62 -10.01 6.22 2.54
CA LEU A 62 -8.87 6.41 3.45
C LEU A 62 -9.24 7.32 4.61
N THR A 63 -8.86 6.91 5.82
CA THR A 63 -9.11 7.67 7.06
C THR A 63 -7.86 7.78 7.88
N VAL A 64 -7.63 8.97 8.43
CA VAL A 64 -6.45 9.20 9.28
C VAL A 64 -6.73 8.72 10.69
N ALA A 65 -5.75 8.02 11.27
CA ALA A 65 -5.68 7.71 12.68
C ALA A 65 -4.31 8.14 13.24
N ARG A 66 -4.28 8.77 14.41
CA ARG A 66 -3.05 9.29 15.04
C ARG A 66 -2.84 8.68 16.42
N SER A 67 -1.61 8.32 16.74
CA SER A 67 -1.21 7.83 18.07
C SER A 67 0.18 8.35 18.44
N LYS A 68 0.38 8.68 19.71
CA LYS A 68 1.69 9.13 20.21
C LYS A 68 2.74 8.02 20.24
N ASP A 69 2.34 6.77 20.47
CA ASP A 69 3.26 5.64 20.60
C ASP A 69 3.18 4.65 19.43
N GLY A 70 2.25 4.88 18.50
CA GLY A 70 2.00 4.01 17.35
C GLY A 70 1.41 2.65 17.72
N LYS A 71 0.86 2.49 18.93
CA LYS A 71 0.39 1.20 19.46
C LYS A 71 -0.97 1.31 20.14
N THR A 72 -1.23 2.39 20.87
CA THR A 72 -2.41 2.56 21.72
C THR A 72 -3.04 3.93 21.53
N ASN A 73 -4.25 4.11 22.09
CA ASN A 73 -4.94 5.41 22.18
C ASN A 73 -5.04 6.15 20.84
N TRP A 74 -5.41 5.42 19.79
CA TRP A 74 -5.58 5.97 18.45
C TRP A 74 -6.73 6.98 18.42
N ARG A 75 -6.47 8.16 17.86
CA ARG A 75 -7.48 9.17 17.55
C ARG A 75 -7.81 9.04 16.07
N ILE A 76 -9.00 8.56 15.78
CA ILE A 76 -9.50 8.33 14.42
C ILE A 76 -10.32 9.55 13.99
N ASP A 77 -10.05 10.07 12.79
CA ASP A 77 -10.80 11.21 12.26
C ASP A 77 -12.28 10.84 12.05
N PRO A 78 -13.22 11.75 12.33
CA PRO A 78 -14.66 11.44 12.42
C PRO A 78 -15.31 11.12 11.06
N THR A 79 -14.63 11.42 9.97
CA THR A 79 -15.11 11.22 8.60
C THR A 79 -13.98 10.70 7.71
N PRO A 80 -14.29 10.03 6.59
CA PRO A 80 -13.28 9.71 5.56
C PRO A 80 -12.46 10.93 5.18
N MET A 81 -11.13 10.82 5.21
CA MET A 81 -10.23 11.91 4.85
C MET A 81 -10.09 12.03 3.34
N VAL A 82 -9.97 10.88 2.67
CA VAL A 82 -9.96 10.81 1.21
C VAL A 82 -10.91 9.70 0.80
N GLY A 83 -11.85 10.01 -0.08
CA GLY A 83 -12.74 9.04 -0.72
C GLY A 83 -12.61 9.09 -2.24
N PRO A 84 -13.29 8.18 -2.93
CA PRO A 84 -13.37 8.22 -4.39
C PRO A 84 -14.02 9.52 -4.87
N ASN A 85 -13.36 10.23 -5.79
CA ASN A 85 -13.87 11.42 -6.43
C ASN A 85 -14.79 11.02 -7.60
N SER A 86 -16.04 11.50 -7.58
CA SER A 86 -17.02 11.17 -8.61
C SER A 86 -16.65 11.67 -10.01
N HIS A 87 -15.72 12.62 -10.12
CA HIS A 87 -15.25 13.20 -11.39
C HIS A 87 -14.00 12.48 -11.94
N VAL A 88 -13.42 11.55 -11.19
CA VAL A 88 -12.25 10.75 -11.60
C VAL A 88 -12.75 9.33 -11.90
N GLN A 89 -12.62 8.89 -13.15
CA GLN A 89 -13.19 7.61 -13.59
C GLN A 89 -12.48 6.41 -12.94
N GLU A 90 -11.18 6.55 -12.72
CA GLU A 90 -10.26 5.51 -12.31
C GLU A 90 -10.45 5.07 -10.86
N GLU A 91 -11.07 5.89 -10.01
CA GLU A 91 -11.30 5.59 -8.59
C GLU A 91 -12.78 5.39 -8.22
N ARG A 92 -13.69 5.28 -9.19
CA ARG A 92 -15.14 5.21 -8.94
C ARG A 92 -15.60 4.05 -8.03
N TRP A 93 -14.81 2.99 -7.91
CA TRP A 93 -15.12 1.83 -7.06
C TRP A 93 -14.30 1.79 -5.76
N GLY A 94 -13.52 2.85 -5.49
CA GLY A 94 -12.78 2.99 -4.25
C GLY A 94 -11.32 3.33 -4.48
N ILE A 95 -10.70 3.72 -3.37
CA ILE A 95 -9.26 3.93 -3.26
C ILE A 95 -8.73 3.05 -2.15
N GLU A 96 -7.60 2.39 -2.42
CA GLU A 96 -7.13 1.30 -1.58
C GLU A 96 -5.66 1.41 -1.28
N ASP A 97 -5.27 0.78 -0.17
CA ASP A 97 -3.92 0.28 0.01
C ASP A 97 -2.85 1.38 -0.14
N PRO A 98 -2.95 2.51 0.60
CA PRO A 98 -2.03 3.61 0.45
C PRO A 98 -0.63 3.24 0.97
N ARG A 99 0.41 3.85 0.40
CA ARG A 99 1.77 3.89 0.93
C ARG A 99 2.23 5.34 0.99
N ILE A 100 2.80 5.77 2.11
CA ILE A 100 3.25 7.15 2.34
C ILE A 100 4.78 7.20 2.29
N VAL A 101 5.30 8.22 1.64
CA VAL A 101 6.72 8.57 1.62
C VAL A 101 6.86 10.07 1.77
N LEU A 102 7.68 10.52 2.71
CA LEU A 102 8.12 11.92 2.73
C LEU A 102 9.14 12.12 1.61
N LEU A 103 8.82 12.99 0.66
CA LEU A 103 9.77 13.45 -0.34
C LEU A 103 10.44 14.73 0.19
N GLU A 104 11.64 14.56 0.75
CA GLU A 104 12.34 15.64 1.47
C GLU A 104 12.68 16.84 0.57
N GLU A 105 12.99 16.64 -0.70
CA GLU A 105 13.31 17.75 -1.62
C GLU A 105 12.07 18.60 -1.92
N GLU A 106 10.90 17.98 -1.95
CA GLU A 106 9.60 18.60 -2.20
C GLU A 106 8.94 19.14 -0.93
N GLN A 107 9.39 18.69 0.26
CA GLN A 107 8.78 18.98 1.56
C GLN A 107 7.28 18.58 1.59
N GLU A 108 6.95 17.46 0.94
CA GLU A 108 5.58 16.93 0.84
C GLU A 108 5.57 15.41 1.03
N TYR A 109 4.47 14.90 1.56
CA TYR A 109 4.18 13.47 1.61
C TYR A 109 3.56 13.03 0.30
N ALA A 110 4.22 12.11 -0.37
CA ALA A 110 3.72 11.40 -1.53
C ALA A 110 2.98 10.13 -1.10
N ILE A 111 1.78 9.93 -1.65
CA ILE A 111 0.91 8.82 -1.30
C ILE A 111 0.56 8.07 -2.58
N THR A 112 1.19 6.91 -2.75
CA THR A 112 0.80 5.97 -3.81
C THR A 112 -0.35 5.12 -3.32
N TYR A 113 -1.35 4.92 -4.16
CA TYR A 113 -2.55 4.16 -3.80
C TYR A 113 -3.14 3.47 -5.03
N VAL A 114 -3.99 2.48 -4.81
CA VAL A 114 -4.74 1.85 -5.89
C VAL A 114 -6.03 2.64 -6.13
N SER A 115 -6.23 3.11 -7.36
CA SER A 115 -7.52 3.58 -7.84
C SER A 115 -8.23 2.41 -8.52
N PHE A 116 -9.42 2.06 -8.04
CA PHE A 116 -10.20 0.97 -8.61
C PHE A 116 -11.43 1.46 -9.37
N SER A 117 -11.62 0.91 -10.57
CA SER A 117 -12.75 1.22 -11.44
C SER A 117 -13.06 0.06 -12.38
N LYS A 118 -14.02 0.28 -13.28
CA LYS A 118 -14.36 -0.63 -14.37
C LYS A 118 -13.15 -0.99 -15.26
N GLY A 119 -12.16 -0.11 -15.36
CA GLY A 119 -10.93 -0.36 -16.12
C GLY A 119 -9.95 -1.31 -15.44
N GLY A 120 -10.23 -1.74 -14.21
CA GLY A 120 -9.30 -2.49 -13.37
C GLY A 120 -8.56 -1.59 -12.38
N PRO A 121 -7.77 -2.18 -11.47
CA PRO A 121 -6.97 -1.43 -10.50
C PRO A 121 -5.71 -0.90 -11.17
N LEU A 122 -5.41 0.36 -10.90
CA LEU A 122 -4.18 1.03 -11.34
C LEU A 122 -3.57 1.83 -10.20
N VAL A 123 -2.30 2.20 -10.39
CA VAL A 123 -1.54 2.97 -9.40
C VAL A 123 -1.73 4.46 -9.64
N SER A 124 -2.15 5.18 -8.60
CA SER A 124 -2.30 6.63 -8.60
C SER A 124 -1.45 7.29 -7.52
N LEU A 125 -1.26 8.60 -7.64
CA LEU A 125 -0.52 9.43 -6.70
C LEU A 125 -1.36 10.62 -6.21
N MET A 126 -1.27 10.89 -4.92
CA MET A 126 -1.67 12.17 -4.34
C MET A 126 -0.55 12.70 -3.43
N MET A 127 -0.51 14.03 -3.26
CA MET A 127 0.45 14.73 -2.43
C MET A 127 -0.28 15.46 -1.30
N THR A 128 0.36 15.57 -0.13
CA THR A 128 -0.15 16.34 1.01
C THR A 128 1.00 16.88 1.86
N LYS A 129 0.75 17.97 2.59
CA LYS A 129 1.67 18.49 3.62
C LYS A 129 1.21 18.18 5.05
N ASP A 130 -0.09 17.96 5.22
CA ASP A 130 -0.77 18.06 6.50
C ASP A 130 -1.74 16.91 6.79
N PHE A 131 -1.98 16.04 5.80
CA PHE A 131 -3.01 14.98 5.85
C PHE A 131 -4.43 15.52 6.09
N HIS A 132 -4.68 16.77 5.66
CA HIS A 132 -6.00 17.41 5.61
C HIS A 132 -6.34 17.87 4.20
N THR A 133 -5.35 18.29 3.42
CA THR A 133 -5.50 18.71 2.04
C THR A 133 -4.69 17.81 1.12
N PHE A 134 -5.31 17.34 0.04
CA PHE A 134 -4.71 16.36 -0.87
C PHE A 134 -4.79 16.85 -2.31
N ALA A 135 -3.63 16.99 -2.94
CA ALA A 135 -3.52 17.24 -4.37
C ALA A 135 -3.43 15.90 -5.11
N ARG A 136 -4.47 15.53 -5.86
CA ARG A 136 -4.44 14.33 -6.71
C ARG A 136 -3.62 14.61 -7.96
N LEU A 137 -2.57 13.82 -8.20
CA LEU A 137 -1.78 13.85 -9.43
C LEU A 137 -2.32 12.84 -10.46
N GLY A 138 -3.13 11.87 -9.99
CA GLY A 138 -3.84 10.91 -10.83
C GLY A 138 -3.01 9.64 -11.12
N PRO A 139 -3.41 8.88 -12.15
CA PRO A 139 -2.77 7.63 -12.54
C PRO A 139 -1.29 7.80 -12.91
N LEU A 140 -0.43 6.91 -12.41
CA LEU A 140 1.00 6.84 -12.74
C LEU A 140 1.29 5.77 -13.81
N LEU A 141 0.63 4.62 -13.68
CA LEU A 141 0.86 3.42 -14.49
C LEU A 141 -0.50 2.81 -14.89
N PRO A 142 -0.61 2.19 -16.08
CA PRO A 142 -1.86 1.58 -16.54
C PRO A 142 -2.22 0.30 -15.76
N PRO A 143 -3.50 -0.10 -15.73
CA PRO A 143 -3.93 -1.37 -15.14
C PRO A 143 -3.48 -2.59 -15.98
N GLU A 144 -3.37 -3.80 -15.42
CA GLU A 144 -3.57 -4.16 -14.01
C GLU A 144 -2.28 -4.00 -13.21
N ASP A 145 -2.27 -3.07 -12.25
CA ASP A 145 -1.10 -2.77 -11.41
C ASP A 145 -1.51 -2.34 -10.00
N LYS A 146 -0.69 -2.66 -9.01
CA LYS A 146 -0.95 -2.43 -7.58
C LYS A 146 0.34 -2.49 -6.76
N ASP A 147 0.21 -2.46 -5.43
CA ASP A 147 1.31 -2.63 -4.47
C ASP A 147 2.45 -1.60 -4.62
N ALA A 148 2.14 -0.42 -5.14
CA ALA A 148 3.16 0.54 -5.50
C ALA A 148 3.64 1.39 -4.32
N SER A 149 4.94 1.72 -4.33
CA SER A 149 5.57 2.57 -3.32
C SER A 149 6.76 3.31 -3.92
N LEU A 150 6.83 4.61 -3.66
CA LEU A 150 7.99 5.42 -4.04
C LEU A 150 9.18 5.13 -3.12
N PHE A 151 10.38 5.40 -3.62
CA PHE A 151 11.52 5.55 -2.74
C PHE A 151 11.57 6.99 -2.16
N PRO A 152 12.07 7.18 -0.93
CA PRO A 152 12.11 8.48 -0.25
C PRO A 152 13.17 9.46 -0.80
N ARG A 153 13.81 9.12 -1.93
CA ARG A 153 14.87 9.93 -2.54
C ARG A 153 15.00 9.63 -4.01
N ARG A 154 15.65 10.53 -4.72
CA ARG A 154 15.97 10.36 -6.14
C ARG A 154 17.20 9.48 -6.35
N PHE A 155 17.21 8.75 -7.47
CA PHE A 155 18.32 7.93 -7.97
C PHE A 155 18.81 8.53 -9.28
N LYS A 156 20.01 9.10 -9.26
CA LYS A 156 20.60 9.82 -10.41
C LYS A 156 19.63 10.88 -10.96
N GLY A 157 19.05 11.67 -10.05
CA GLY A 157 18.12 12.77 -10.39
C GLY A 157 16.69 12.36 -10.75
N ARG A 158 16.32 11.07 -10.61
CA ARG A 158 14.97 10.57 -10.95
C ARG A 158 14.27 9.94 -9.76
N PHE A 159 12.96 10.06 -9.69
CA PHE A 159 12.13 9.28 -8.77
C PHE A 159 12.19 7.81 -9.15
N ALA A 160 12.06 6.94 -8.16
CA ALA A 160 11.96 5.50 -8.35
C ALA A 160 10.68 5.00 -7.67
N LEU A 161 9.98 4.10 -8.35
CA LEU A 161 8.73 3.49 -7.90
C LEU A 161 8.87 1.98 -8.01
N ILE A 162 8.63 1.26 -6.92
CA ILE A 162 8.30 -0.16 -7.02
C ILE A 162 6.81 -0.32 -7.24
N HIS A 163 6.43 -1.30 -8.05
CA HIS A 163 5.04 -1.60 -8.40
C HIS A 163 4.95 -3.06 -8.88
N ARG A 164 3.75 -3.54 -9.20
CA ARG A 164 3.47 -4.97 -9.30
C ARG A 164 2.42 -5.25 -10.37
N PRO A 165 2.76 -5.08 -11.66
CA PRO A 165 1.87 -5.34 -12.76
C PRO A 165 1.60 -6.84 -12.86
N ILE A 166 0.38 -7.19 -13.28
CA ILE A 166 0.02 -8.58 -13.58
C ILE A 166 0.20 -8.82 -15.07
N ILE A 167 1.21 -9.61 -15.42
CA ILE A 167 1.55 -9.92 -16.81
C ILE A 167 1.45 -11.43 -16.99
N ARG A 168 0.52 -11.87 -17.86
CA ARG A 168 0.25 -13.29 -18.13
C ARG A 168 -0.03 -14.12 -16.87
N GLY A 169 -0.72 -13.53 -15.90
CA GLY A 169 -1.07 -14.17 -14.63
C GLY A 169 0.08 -14.25 -13.61
N GLU A 170 1.28 -13.78 -13.97
CA GLU A 170 2.40 -13.66 -13.05
C GLU A 170 2.55 -12.21 -12.59
N ALA A 171 2.99 -12.06 -11.34
CA ALA A 171 2.93 -10.78 -10.66
C ALA A 171 4.25 -10.58 -9.90
N HIS A 172 5.28 -10.17 -10.64
CA HIS A 172 6.62 -9.86 -10.12
C HIS A 172 6.66 -8.45 -9.52
N ILE A 173 7.66 -8.16 -8.69
CA ILE A 173 7.96 -6.78 -8.28
C ILE A 173 8.80 -6.13 -9.38
N TRP A 174 8.33 -5.00 -9.88
CA TRP A 174 9.00 -4.17 -10.87
C TRP A 174 9.50 -2.88 -10.24
N ILE A 175 10.43 -2.22 -10.92
CA ILE A 175 10.87 -0.86 -10.65
C ILE A 175 10.70 -0.01 -11.91
N SER A 176 10.29 1.24 -11.74
CA SER A 176 10.20 2.27 -12.78
C SER A 176 10.86 3.56 -12.32
N PHE A 177 11.26 4.40 -13.26
CA PHE A 177 11.84 5.70 -12.98
C PHE A 177 11.05 6.83 -13.64
N SER A 178 11.05 8.00 -13.00
CA SER A 178 10.39 9.20 -13.53
C SER A 178 11.23 10.45 -13.26
N PRO A 179 11.31 11.41 -14.19
CA PRO A 179 11.92 12.71 -13.93
C PRO A 179 10.99 13.68 -13.17
N ASP A 180 9.68 13.43 -13.16
CA ASP A 180 8.67 14.45 -12.81
C ASP A 180 7.44 13.91 -12.05
N LEU A 181 7.47 12.66 -11.57
CA LEU A 181 6.36 11.93 -10.94
C LEU A 181 5.14 11.67 -11.84
N LYS A 182 5.20 12.04 -13.12
CA LYS A 182 4.08 11.90 -14.06
C LYS A 182 4.39 10.94 -15.21
N HIS A 183 5.56 11.09 -15.82
CA HIS A 183 5.99 10.25 -16.92
C HIS A 183 6.92 9.17 -16.39
N TRP A 184 6.47 7.92 -16.49
CA TRP A 184 7.19 6.76 -15.96
C TRP A 184 7.75 5.92 -17.11
N GLY A 185 8.99 5.46 -16.95
CA GLY A 185 9.70 4.66 -17.94
C GLY A 185 10.78 3.79 -17.29
N ASP A 186 11.66 3.24 -18.12
CA ASP A 186 12.77 2.35 -17.71
C ASP A 186 12.29 1.21 -16.80
N HIS A 187 11.16 0.62 -17.16
CA HIS A 187 10.52 -0.46 -16.41
C HIS A 187 11.38 -1.73 -16.42
N GLN A 188 11.68 -2.26 -15.24
CA GLN A 188 12.49 -3.46 -15.10
C GLN A 188 11.91 -4.38 -14.01
N VAL A 189 11.99 -5.69 -14.22
CA VAL A 189 11.73 -6.67 -13.15
C VAL A 189 12.82 -6.49 -12.09
N LEU A 190 12.41 -6.24 -10.85
CA LEU A 190 13.31 -6.11 -9.71
C LEU A 190 13.42 -7.44 -8.95
N ILE A 191 12.28 -8.05 -8.61
CA ILE A 191 12.23 -9.35 -7.92
C ILE A 191 11.19 -10.24 -8.63
N PRO A 192 11.63 -11.31 -9.30
CA PRO A 192 10.72 -12.27 -9.91
C PRO A 192 10.06 -13.16 -8.84
N VAL A 193 8.87 -13.68 -9.15
CA VAL A 193 8.23 -14.70 -8.32
C VAL A 193 9.02 -16.00 -8.40
N ARG A 194 9.04 -16.78 -7.32
CA ARG A 194 9.78 -18.04 -7.24
C ARG A 194 8.81 -19.21 -7.17
N ARG A 195 8.63 -19.93 -8.27
CA ARG A 195 7.72 -21.08 -8.34
C ARG A 195 8.06 -22.12 -7.26
N GLY A 196 7.03 -22.60 -6.56
CA GLY A 196 7.19 -23.60 -5.49
C GLY A 196 7.63 -23.04 -4.13
N TRP A 197 7.74 -21.71 -4.00
CA TRP A 197 8.07 -21.04 -2.74
C TRP A 197 6.86 -20.30 -2.18
N TRP A 198 6.99 -19.78 -0.95
CA TRP A 198 5.93 -19.08 -0.23
C TRP A 198 5.42 -17.80 -0.91
N ASP A 199 6.17 -17.28 -1.88
CA ASP A 199 5.92 -16.05 -2.64
C ASP A 199 5.51 -16.30 -4.10
N CYS A 200 4.97 -17.49 -4.43
CA CYS A 200 4.30 -17.73 -5.71
C CYS A 200 2.78 -17.85 -5.57
N HIS A 201 2.06 -17.66 -6.69
CA HIS A 201 0.66 -18.05 -6.76
C HIS A 201 0.56 -19.58 -6.56
N PRO A 202 -0.36 -20.09 -5.72
CA PRO A 202 -0.56 -21.52 -5.58
C PRO A 202 -1.07 -22.08 -6.91
N ASP A 203 -0.21 -22.81 -7.62
CA ASP A 203 -0.61 -23.60 -8.78
C ASP A 203 -1.51 -24.74 -8.25
N PHE A 204 -2.84 -24.60 -8.37
CA PHE A 204 -3.79 -25.65 -7.95
C PHE A 204 -3.63 -26.97 -8.73
N ARG A 205 -2.70 -27.05 -9.69
CA ARG A 205 -2.44 -28.25 -10.49
C ARG A 205 -1.41 -29.22 -9.88
N THR A 206 -0.71 -28.86 -8.81
CA THR A 206 0.30 -29.74 -8.19
C THR A 206 -0.18 -30.56 -7.00
N PHE A 207 -1.45 -30.46 -6.60
CA PHE A 207 -2.02 -31.28 -5.51
C PHE A 207 -2.69 -32.60 -5.97
N ASN A 208 -2.60 -32.96 -7.25
CA ASN A 208 -3.01 -34.28 -7.73
C ASN A 208 -1.80 -35.14 -8.10
N LEU A 209 -0.96 -35.49 -7.13
CA LEU A 209 -0.04 -36.63 -7.23
C LEU A 209 0.23 -37.21 -5.83
N ASN A 210 -0.66 -38.13 -5.43
CA ASN A 210 -0.44 -39.43 -4.78
C ASN A 210 -1.63 -39.82 -3.91
#